data_AF-D9SFG2-F1
#
_entry.id   AF-D9SFG2-F1
#
_cell.length_a   1.000
_cell.length_b   1.000
_cell.length_c   1.000
_cell.angle_alpha   90.00
_cell.angle_beta   90.00
_cell.angle_gamma   90.00
#
_symmetry.space_group_name_H-M   'P 1'
#
loop_
_entity.id
_entity.type
_entity.pdbx_description
1 polymer ?
#
loop_
_entity_poly.entity_id
_entity_poly.type
_entity_poly.pdbx_seq_one_letter_code
_entity_poly.pdbx_strand_id
1 'polypeptide(L)'
;MSQYFSLSETQQELTAILRGDSRTWAETALLLDSVELHEIWREDSGSFTEWLNQCAAQLKKTKSILWRYLTAGRYYSGLQKKMLALNIQLPDLKNLPDQISPENLELLSKIERVAPYEMVQNLSKRVVSGEATRAELRAAWTIFRPVLAGQTARGKRDAPKYDSTVHSQRHTLMEAEIFSALSNKRGDLIHSGTNDFYKVFTHFEPTLRGSGNKFVMFDAVVATGHKLKSQLTLHGIVVIGTPMYSQTCETLETLMQYCDFMWVVTRDTLLNEVIANIPKGIGVSVIHNSAYLQVVCPPSRSINSGIKCCELYKSLLLKALNE
;
A
#
# COMPACT_ATOMS: atom_id res chain seq x y z
N MET A 1 -15.20 -17.84 -22.19
CA MET A 1 -16.07 -17.06 -23.10
C MET A 1 -15.47 -15.67 -23.22
N SER A 2 -15.47 -15.07 -24.40
CA SER A 2 -14.91 -13.74 -24.61
C SER A 2 -15.85 -12.69 -23.98
N GLN A 3 -15.34 -11.86 -23.07
CA GLN A 3 -16.08 -10.70 -22.54
C GLN A 3 -16.24 -9.57 -23.57
N TYR A 4 -15.61 -9.70 -24.74
CA TYR A 4 -15.59 -8.71 -25.80
C TYR A 4 -16.82 -8.81 -26.69
N PHE A 5 -17.32 -7.66 -27.10
CA PHE A 5 -18.36 -7.56 -28.13
C PHE A 5 -17.80 -8.01 -29.48
N SER A 6 -18.63 -8.68 -30.30
CA SER A 6 -18.34 -8.87 -31.72
C SER A 6 -18.28 -7.52 -32.45
N LEU A 7 -17.79 -7.48 -33.69
CA LEU A 7 -17.72 -6.24 -34.48
C LEU A 7 -19.09 -5.57 -34.61
N SER A 8 -20.12 -6.34 -34.99
CA SER A 8 -21.50 -5.84 -35.14
C SER A 8 -22.07 -5.31 -33.83
N GLU A 9 -21.87 -6.03 -32.72
CA GLU A 9 -22.31 -5.58 -31.39
C GLU A 9 -21.57 -4.31 -30.98
N THR A 10 -20.26 -4.23 -31.23
CA THR A 10 -19.45 -3.05 -30.91
C THR A 10 -19.97 -1.82 -31.64
N GLN A 11 -20.29 -1.92 -32.94
CA GLN A 11 -20.85 -0.83 -33.73
C GLN A 11 -22.24 -0.40 -33.23
N GLN A 12 -23.10 -1.38 -32.90
CA GLN A 12 -24.43 -1.11 -32.35
C GLN A 12 -24.35 -0.40 -30.99
N GLU A 13 -23.52 -0.91 -30.08
CA GLU A 13 -23.32 -0.36 -28.74
C GLU A 13 -22.65 1.02 -28.77
N LEU A 14 -21.71 1.24 -29.68
CA LEU A 14 -21.11 2.55 -29.93
C LEU A 14 -22.16 3.56 -30.43
N THR A 15 -23.02 3.15 -31.36
CA THR A 15 -24.10 4.01 -31.85
C THR A 15 -25.08 4.36 -30.71
N ALA A 16 -25.41 3.38 -29.86
CA ALA A 16 -26.30 3.56 -28.72
C ALA A 16 -25.75 4.57 -27.71
N ILE A 17 -24.50 4.42 -27.26
CA ILE A 17 -23.90 5.32 -26.27
C ILE A 17 -23.74 6.75 -26.81
N LEU A 18 -23.46 6.91 -28.11
CA LEU A 18 -23.37 8.22 -28.76
C LEU A 18 -24.73 8.92 -28.91
N ARG A 19 -25.84 8.16 -28.95
CA ARG A 19 -27.20 8.69 -28.94
C ARG A 19 -27.68 9.10 -27.54
N GLY A 20 -26.90 8.81 -26.50
CA GLY A 20 -27.19 9.20 -25.13
C GLY A 20 -27.64 8.05 -24.21
N ASP A 21 -27.59 6.80 -24.67
CA ASP A 21 -27.92 5.65 -23.83
C ASP A 21 -26.92 5.55 -22.67
N SER A 22 -27.46 5.45 -21.45
CA SER A 22 -26.64 5.37 -20.25
C SER A 22 -25.93 4.02 -20.17
N ARG A 23 -24.63 4.05 -19.86
CA ARG A 23 -23.82 2.85 -19.61
C ARG A 23 -23.05 2.98 -18.30
N THR A 24 -22.86 1.85 -17.63
CA THR A 24 -21.94 1.75 -16.50
C THR A 24 -20.50 1.97 -16.96
N TRP A 25 -19.60 2.23 -16.00
CA TRP A 25 -18.18 2.35 -16.32
C TRP A 25 -17.61 1.03 -16.89
N ALA A 26 -18.11 -0.11 -16.41
CA ALA A 26 -17.69 -1.46 -16.81
C ALA A 26 -18.08 -1.75 -18.27
N GLU A 27 -19.32 -1.45 -18.64
CA GLU A 27 -19.79 -1.56 -20.03
C GLU A 27 -19.02 -0.61 -20.95
N THR A 28 -18.80 0.63 -20.51
CA THR A 28 -18.01 1.60 -21.27
C THR A 28 -16.58 1.11 -21.47
N ALA A 29 -15.94 0.51 -20.46
CA ALA A 29 -14.61 -0.05 -20.57
C ALA A 29 -14.52 -1.17 -21.60
N LEU A 30 -15.47 -2.12 -21.58
CA LEU A 30 -15.54 -3.22 -22.55
C LEU A 30 -15.80 -2.72 -23.97
N LEU A 31 -16.66 -1.71 -24.12
CA LEU A 31 -16.95 -1.09 -25.41
C LEU A 31 -15.70 -0.42 -25.99
N LEU A 32 -15.01 0.40 -25.19
CA LEU A 32 -13.77 1.07 -25.62
C LEU A 32 -12.66 0.06 -25.99
N ASP A 33 -12.51 -1.01 -25.21
CA ASP A 33 -11.51 -2.05 -25.51
C ASP A 33 -11.87 -2.81 -26.80
N SER A 34 -13.17 -3.05 -27.04
CA SER A 34 -13.66 -3.69 -28.27
C SER A 34 -13.49 -2.77 -29.49
N VAL A 35 -13.70 -1.45 -29.35
CA VAL A 35 -13.44 -0.47 -30.43
C VAL A 35 -11.96 -0.46 -30.82
N GLU A 36 -11.05 -0.48 -29.83
CA GLU A 36 -9.62 -0.54 -30.13
C GLU A 36 -9.24 -1.87 -30.79
N LEU A 37 -9.77 -2.99 -30.28
CA LEU A 37 -9.53 -4.34 -30.80
C LEU A 37 -9.97 -4.51 -32.26
N HIS A 38 -11.16 -4.02 -32.61
CA HIS A 38 -11.72 -4.11 -33.95
C HIS A 38 -11.29 -2.96 -34.87
N GLU A 39 -10.44 -2.06 -34.37
CA GLU A 39 -9.90 -0.91 -35.09
C GLU A 39 -10.96 0.03 -35.72
N ILE A 40 -12.18 0.06 -35.17
CA ILE A 40 -13.30 0.88 -35.68
C ILE A 40 -12.93 2.36 -35.73
N TRP A 41 -12.05 2.81 -34.85
CA TRP A 41 -11.56 4.18 -34.77
C TRP A 41 -10.76 4.66 -36.01
N ARG A 42 -10.26 3.75 -36.85
CA ARG A 42 -9.38 4.10 -37.99
C ARG A 42 -10.08 4.87 -39.09
N GLU A 43 -11.40 4.74 -39.21
CA GLU A 43 -12.19 5.44 -40.23
C GLU A 43 -12.24 6.96 -39.96
N ASP A 44 -12.21 7.36 -38.68
CA ASP A 44 -12.47 8.73 -38.25
C ASP A 44 -11.25 9.48 -37.69
N SER A 45 -10.11 8.80 -37.47
CA SER A 45 -8.98 9.38 -36.73
C SER A 45 -7.64 8.74 -37.08
N GLY A 46 -6.55 9.52 -36.99
CA GLY A 46 -5.19 9.05 -37.25
C GLY A 46 -4.59 8.22 -36.12
N SER A 47 -5.22 8.21 -34.94
CA SER A 47 -4.84 7.34 -33.82
C SER A 47 -6.02 7.07 -32.89
N PHE A 48 -5.99 5.94 -32.17
CA PHE A 48 -6.99 5.65 -31.13
C PHE A 48 -7.07 6.73 -30.05
N THR A 49 -5.94 7.37 -29.72
CA THR A 49 -5.92 8.46 -28.73
C THR A 49 -6.66 9.71 -29.21
N GLU A 50 -6.56 10.01 -30.50
CA GLU A 50 -7.30 11.10 -31.14
C GLU A 50 -8.80 10.78 -31.19
N TRP A 51 -9.16 9.57 -31.62
CA TRP A 51 -10.53 9.10 -31.61
C TRP A 51 -11.16 9.17 -30.21
N LEU A 52 -10.43 8.71 -29.18
CA LEU A 52 -10.91 8.74 -27.80
C LEU A 52 -11.13 10.18 -27.29
N ASN A 53 -10.34 11.16 -27.77
CA ASN A 53 -10.59 12.57 -27.45
C ASN A 53 -11.92 13.05 -28.05
N GLN A 54 -12.17 12.72 -29.32
CA GLN A 54 -13.40 13.09 -30.02
C GLN A 54 -14.62 12.43 -29.37
N CYS A 55 -14.53 11.13 -29.09
CA CYS A 55 -15.56 10.36 -28.39
C CYS A 55 -15.86 10.96 -26.99
N ALA A 56 -14.82 11.33 -26.23
CA ALA A 56 -15.00 11.97 -24.93
C ALA A 56 -15.81 13.28 -25.04
N ALA A 57 -15.53 14.11 -26.05
CA ALA A 57 -16.26 15.35 -26.29
C ALA A 57 -17.75 15.08 -26.60
N GLN A 58 -18.05 14.09 -27.44
CA GLN A 58 -19.43 13.69 -27.77
C GLN A 58 -20.19 13.17 -26.54
N LEU A 59 -19.53 12.37 -25.71
CA LEU A 59 -20.10 11.81 -24.48
C LEU A 59 -20.15 12.83 -23.32
N LYS A 60 -19.71 14.08 -23.52
CA LYS A 60 -19.59 15.11 -22.48
C LYS A 60 -18.77 14.63 -21.26
N LYS A 61 -17.73 13.82 -21.52
CA LYS A 61 -16.78 13.31 -20.52
C LYS A 61 -15.38 13.85 -20.81
N THR A 62 -14.50 13.82 -19.82
CA THR A 62 -13.09 14.11 -20.07
C THR A 62 -12.39 12.88 -20.63
N LYS A 63 -11.40 13.09 -21.50
CA LYS A 63 -10.51 12.02 -22.00
C LYS A 63 -9.92 11.17 -20.86
N SER A 64 -9.56 11.81 -19.75
CA SER A 64 -8.98 11.13 -18.57
C SER A 64 -9.95 10.10 -17.96
N ILE A 65 -11.26 10.39 -17.94
CA ILE A 65 -12.27 9.44 -17.46
C ILE A 65 -12.34 8.21 -18.36
N LEU A 66 -12.41 8.40 -19.68
CA LEU A 66 -12.48 7.28 -20.62
C LEU A 66 -11.21 6.42 -20.58
N TRP A 67 -10.03 7.04 -20.50
CA TRP A 67 -8.77 6.31 -20.29
C TRP A 67 -8.77 5.52 -18.99
N ARG A 68 -9.27 6.09 -17.88
CA ARG A 68 -9.38 5.37 -16.61
C ARG A 68 -10.29 4.16 -16.73
N TYR A 69 -11.43 4.29 -17.41
CA TYR A 69 -12.35 3.16 -17.61
C TYR A 69 -11.67 2.05 -18.42
N LEU A 70 -11.07 2.40 -19.56
CA LEU A 70 -10.37 1.45 -20.42
C LEU A 70 -9.23 0.73 -19.68
N THR A 71 -8.38 1.47 -18.98
CA THR A 71 -7.23 0.90 -18.25
C THR A 71 -7.66 0.03 -17.07
N ALA A 72 -8.71 0.43 -16.32
CA ALA A 72 -9.28 -0.37 -15.25
C ALA A 72 -9.90 -1.68 -15.78
N GLY A 73 -10.64 -1.62 -16.90
CA GLY A 73 -11.22 -2.79 -17.55
C GLY A 73 -10.15 -3.78 -18.02
N ARG A 74 -9.13 -3.30 -18.74
CA ARG A 74 -7.99 -4.12 -19.18
C ARG A 74 -7.25 -4.77 -18.02
N TYR A 75 -7.01 -3.99 -16.96
CA TYR A 75 -6.40 -4.51 -15.75
C TYR A 75 -7.22 -5.66 -15.15
N TYR A 76 -8.53 -5.47 -15.02
CA TYR A 76 -9.44 -6.49 -14.50
C TYR A 76 -9.44 -7.76 -15.36
N SER A 77 -9.51 -7.64 -16.69
CA SER A 77 -9.42 -8.78 -17.61
C SER A 77 -8.10 -9.56 -17.44
N GLY A 78 -6.99 -8.84 -17.21
CA GLY A 78 -5.71 -9.45 -16.86
C GLY A 78 -5.73 -10.16 -15.51
N LEU A 79 -6.35 -9.55 -14.50
CA LEU A 79 -6.52 -10.12 -13.16
C LEU A 79 -7.37 -11.40 -13.19
N GLN A 80 -8.47 -11.42 -13.95
CA GLN A 80 -9.29 -12.61 -14.14
C GLN A 80 -8.49 -13.78 -14.69
N LYS A 81 -7.67 -13.55 -15.74
CA LYS A 81 -6.81 -14.59 -16.31
C LYS A 81 -5.82 -15.15 -15.29
N LYS A 82 -5.21 -14.27 -14.47
CA LYS A 82 -4.28 -14.66 -13.39
C LYS A 82 -4.98 -15.48 -12.31
N MET A 83 -6.18 -15.09 -11.90
CA MET A 83 -6.94 -15.79 -10.86
C MET A 83 -7.49 -17.14 -11.35
N LEU A 84 -7.90 -17.21 -12.61
CA LEU A 84 -8.32 -18.47 -13.22
C LEU A 84 -7.19 -19.49 -13.26
N ALA A 85 -5.94 -19.06 -13.51
CA ALA A 85 -4.76 -19.92 -13.43
C ALA A 85 -4.50 -20.49 -12.01
N LEU A 86 -5.11 -19.90 -10.99
CA LEU A 86 -5.11 -20.37 -9.60
C LEU A 86 -6.39 -21.13 -9.23
N ASN A 87 -7.22 -21.48 -10.22
CA ASN A 87 -8.56 -22.08 -10.04
C ASN A 87 -9.53 -21.19 -9.25
N ILE A 88 -9.37 -19.87 -9.33
CA ILE A 88 -10.26 -18.89 -8.69
C ILE A 88 -11.04 -18.17 -9.80
N GLN A 89 -12.34 -18.44 -9.86
CA GLN A 89 -13.23 -17.79 -10.81
C GLN A 89 -13.72 -16.45 -10.23
N LEU A 90 -13.42 -15.36 -10.94
CA LEU A 90 -13.95 -14.04 -10.64
C LEU A 90 -15.20 -13.76 -11.49
N PRO A 91 -16.17 -12.93 -11.01
CA PRO A 91 -17.33 -12.53 -11.79
C PRO A 91 -16.91 -11.73 -13.03
N ASP A 92 -17.75 -11.67 -14.05
CA ASP A 92 -17.50 -10.82 -15.21
C ASP A 92 -17.42 -9.34 -14.85
N LEU A 93 -16.71 -8.54 -15.64
CA LEU A 93 -16.50 -7.11 -15.37
C LEU A 93 -17.83 -6.34 -15.20
N LYS A 94 -18.86 -6.68 -16.00
CA LYS A 94 -20.20 -6.09 -15.92
C LYS A 94 -20.97 -6.51 -14.67
N ASN A 95 -20.55 -7.60 -14.03
CA ASN A 95 -21.20 -8.20 -12.86
C ASN A 95 -20.45 -7.86 -11.56
N LEU A 96 -19.50 -6.92 -11.61
CA LEU A 96 -18.87 -6.41 -10.41
C LEU A 96 -19.87 -5.64 -9.55
N PRO A 97 -19.78 -5.74 -8.22
CA PRO A 97 -20.56 -4.89 -7.31
C PRO A 97 -20.39 -3.39 -7.60
N ASP A 98 -21.48 -2.63 -7.52
CA ASP A 98 -21.53 -1.18 -7.85
C ASP A 98 -20.55 -0.32 -7.03
N GLN A 99 -20.21 -0.75 -5.82
CA GLN A 99 -19.22 -0.07 -4.98
C GLN A 99 -17.79 -0.12 -5.53
N ILE A 100 -17.51 -1.01 -6.49
CA ILE A 100 -16.20 -1.14 -7.12
C ILE A 100 -16.09 -0.12 -8.24
N SER A 101 -15.34 0.94 -7.97
CA SER A 101 -15.06 1.99 -8.96
C SER A 101 -13.81 1.68 -9.79
N PRO A 102 -13.65 2.32 -10.96
CA PRO A 102 -12.41 2.26 -11.74
C PRO A 102 -11.16 2.64 -10.93
N GLU A 103 -11.30 3.54 -9.95
CA GLU A 103 -10.17 3.95 -9.09
C GLU A 103 -9.73 2.83 -8.14
N ASN A 104 -10.65 1.97 -7.68
CA ASN A 104 -10.28 0.80 -6.87
C ASN A 104 -9.32 -0.10 -7.66
N LEU A 105 -9.66 -0.38 -8.92
CA LEU A 105 -8.85 -1.20 -9.81
C LEU A 105 -7.54 -0.50 -10.21
N GLU A 106 -7.59 0.82 -10.45
CA GLU A 106 -6.40 1.62 -10.70
C GLU A 106 -5.42 1.52 -9.51
N LEU A 107 -5.90 1.70 -8.27
CA LEU A 107 -5.07 1.58 -7.06
C LEU A 107 -4.52 0.16 -6.90
N LEU A 108 -5.35 -0.87 -7.09
CA LEU A 108 -4.93 -2.26 -7.02
C LEU A 108 -3.80 -2.55 -8.03
N SER A 109 -3.95 -2.08 -9.28
CA SER A 109 -2.91 -2.21 -10.31
C SER A 109 -1.59 -1.51 -9.92
N LYS A 110 -1.67 -0.41 -9.17
CA LYS A 110 -0.49 0.30 -8.68
C LYS A 110 0.20 -0.47 -7.56
N ILE A 111 -0.57 -1.01 -6.63
CA ILE A 111 -0.08 -1.82 -5.51
C ILE A 111 0.58 -3.11 -6.04
N GLU A 112 -0.03 -3.79 -7.03
CA GLU A 112 0.53 -5.01 -7.62
C GLU A 112 1.95 -4.85 -8.18
N ARG A 113 2.34 -3.63 -8.60
CA ARG A 113 3.69 -3.37 -9.13
C ARG A 113 4.79 -3.40 -8.08
N VAL A 114 4.44 -3.33 -6.79
CA VAL A 114 5.38 -3.10 -5.70
C VAL A 114 5.16 -4.00 -4.50
N ALA A 115 3.93 -4.43 -4.25
CA ALA A 115 3.60 -5.24 -3.08
C ALA A 115 3.88 -6.73 -3.33
N PRO A 116 4.16 -7.50 -2.26
CA PRO A 116 4.39 -8.93 -2.35
C PRO A 116 3.18 -9.68 -2.90
N TYR A 117 3.45 -10.74 -3.65
CA TYR A 117 2.45 -11.48 -4.40
C TYR A 117 1.28 -11.98 -3.54
N GLU A 118 1.56 -12.59 -2.40
CA GLU A 118 0.53 -13.10 -1.48
C GLU A 118 -0.39 -11.99 -0.94
N MET A 119 0.17 -10.80 -0.68
CA MET A 119 -0.60 -9.64 -0.25
C MET A 119 -1.51 -9.16 -1.39
N VAL A 120 -0.98 -9.08 -2.62
CA VAL A 120 -1.76 -8.68 -3.80
C VAL A 120 -2.88 -9.67 -4.05
N GLN A 121 -2.63 -10.98 -4.01
CA GLN A 121 -3.66 -12.00 -4.19
C GLN A 121 -4.82 -11.83 -3.20
N ASN A 122 -4.50 -11.68 -1.91
CA ASN A 122 -5.51 -11.48 -0.87
C ASN A 122 -6.27 -10.16 -1.04
N LEU A 123 -5.56 -9.08 -1.39
CA LEU A 123 -6.18 -7.78 -1.64
C LEU A 123 -7.09 -7.82 -2.87
N SER A 124 -6.67 -8.47 -3.95
CA SER A 124 -7.48 -8.63 -5.17
C SER A 124 -8.80 -9.33 -4.87
N LYS A 125 -8.81 -10.41 -4.08
CA LYS A 125 -10.06 -11.09 -3.68
C LYS A 125 -11.01 -10.14 -2.95
N ARG A 126 -10.50 -9.41 -1.95
CA ARG A 126 -11.28 -8.45 -1.16
C ARG A 126 -11.79 -7.27 -1.99
N VAL A 127 -11.01 -6.79 -2.95
CA VAL A 127 -11.45 -5.72 -3.87
C VAL A 127 -12.61 -6.20 -4.72
N VAL A 128 -12.51 -7.41 -5.29
CA VAL A 128 -13.53 -7.95 -6.19
C VAL A 128 -14.81 -8.37 -5.46
N SER A 129 -14.71 -8.78 -4.18
CA SER A 129 -15.90 -9.01 -3.34
C SER A 129 -16.50 -7.71 -2.78
N GLY A 130 -15.84 -6.56 -2.97
CA GLY A 130 -16.27 -5.28 -2.42
C GLY A 130 -16.00 -5.09 -0.92
N GLU A 131 -15.24 -5.99 -0.30
CA GLU A 131 -14.82 -5.91 1.10
C GLU A 131 -13.68 -4.89 1.34
N ALA A 132 -12.85 -4.62 0.32
CA ALA A 132 -11.78 -3.64 0.44
C ALA A 132 -12.27 -2.24 0.05
N THR A 133 -12.20 -1.31 0.99
CA THR A 133 -12.63 0.07 0.74
C THR A 133 -11.59 0.86 -0.07
N ARG A 134 -12.03 1.93 -0.73
CA ARG A 134 -11.11 2.87 -1.41
C ARG A 134 -10.10 3.50 -0.44
N ALA A 135 -10.51 3.76 0.80
CA ALA A 135 -9.64 4.31 1.83
C ALA A 135 -8.51 3.32 2.19
N GLU A 136 -8.84 2.04 2.35
CA GLU A 136 -7.84 0.98 2.58
C GLU A 136 -6.84 0.86 1.43
N LEU A 137 -7.32 0.89 0.18
CA LEU A 137 -6.44 0.83 -1.00
C LEU A 137 -5.50 2.05 -1.07
N ARG A 138 -5.99 3.24 -0.72
CA ARG A 138 -5.14 4.45 -0.66
C ARG A 138 -4.11 4.35 0.46
N ALA A 139 -4.49 3.83 1.62
CA ALA A 139 -3.56 3.61 2.72
C ALA A 139 -2.46 2.61 2.31
N ALA A 140 -2.85 1.47 1.71
CA ALA A 140 -1.91 0.50 1.17
C ALA A 140 -0.98 1.12 0.10
N TRP A 141 -1.53 1.86 -0.87
CA TRP A 141 -0.71 2.56 -1.86
C TRP A 141 0.26 3.56 -1.23
N THR A 142 -0.15 4.27 -0.18
CA THR A 142 0.71 5.23 0.54
C THR A 142 1.89 4.54 1.20
N ILE A 143 1.68 3.33 1.73
CA ILE A 143 2.73 2.49 2.34
C ILE A 143 3.71 1.97 1.29
N PHE A 144 3.22 1.46 0.15
CA PHE A 144 4.09 0.78 -0.84
C PHE A 144 4.65 1.68 -1.94
N ARG A 145 4.05 2.85 -2.23
CA ARG A 145 4.56 3.77 -3.27
C ARG A 145 6.04 4.17 -3.12
N PRO A 146 6.64 4.32 -1.90
CA PRO A 146 8.03 4.74 -1.76
C PRO A 146 9.03 3.74 -2.35
N VAL A 147 8.64 2.47 -2.51
CA VAL A 147 9.45 1.43 -3.16
C VAL A 147 9.88 1.85 -4.57
N LEU A 148 9.07 2.67 -5.26
CA LEU A 148 9.41 3.18 -6.59
C LEU A 148 10.40 4.37 -6.57
N ALA A 149 10.80 4.88 -5.40
CA ALA A 149 11.73 6.00 -5.25
C ALA A 149 11.37 7.23 -6.12
N GLY A 150 10.07 7.53 -6.24
CA GLY A 150 9.58 8.65 -7.06
C GLY A 150 9.58 8.41 -8.58
N GLN A 151 9.95 7.21 -9.04
CA GLN A 151 9.84 6.84 -10.44
C GLN A 151 8.37 6.89 -10.88
N THR A 152 8.14 7.65 -11.93
CA THR A 152 6.83 7.76 -12.59
C THR A 152 6.99 7.31 -14.04
N ALA A 153 5.94 6.72 -14.61
CA ALA A 153 5.92 6.42 -16.03
C ALA A 153 5.94 7.75 -16.80
N ARG A 154 7.13 8.19 -17.24
CA ARG A 154 7.29 9.36 -18.11
C ARG A 154 7.54 8.89 -19.54
N GLY A 155 6.70 9.33 -20.48
CA GLY A 155 6.78 8.95 -21.89
C GLY A 155 6.28 7.52 -22.17
N LYS A 156 6.69 6.94 -23.31
CA LYS A 156 6.33 5.57 -23.75
C LYS A 156 7.04 4.45 -22.99
N ARG A 157 7.50 4.68 -21.75
CA ARG A 157 8.16 3.65 -20.95
C ARG A 157 7.13 2.84 -20.17
N ASP A 158 7.41 1.57 -19.96
CA ASP A 158 6.62 0.72 -19.09
C ASP A 158 6.49 1.33 -17.69
N ALA A 159 5.35 1.10 -17.05
CA ALA A 159 5.14 1.55 -15.69
C ALA A 159 6.21 0.93 -14.77
N PRO A 160 6.88 1.74 -13.91
CA PRO A 160 7.94 1.24 -13.06
C PRO A 160 7.39 0.19 -12.09
N LYS A 161 8.20 -0.82 -11.80
CA LYS A 161 7.89 -1.94 -10.90
C LYS A 161 9.05 -2.13 -9.94
N TYR A 162 8.77 -2.83 -8.85
CA TYR A 162 9.79 -3.30 -7.94
C TYR A 162 10.83 -4.16 -8.67
N ASP A 163 12.10 -3.88 -8.41
CA ASP A 163 13.26 -4.61 -8.90
C ASP A 163 14.07 -5.13 -7.70
N SER A 164 14.03 -6.45 -7.50
CA SER A 164 14.73 -7.13 -6.40
C SER A 164 16.26 -7.00 -6.46
N THR A 165 16.83 -6.66 -7.61
CA THR A 165 18.29 -6.46 -7.74
C THR A 165 18.73 -5.15 -7.09
N VAL A 166 17.84 -4.17 -6.97
CA VAL A 166 18.12 -2.86 -6.39
C VAL A 166 18.05 -2.93 -4.86
N HIS A 167 19.19 -2.78 -4.19
CA HIS A 167 19.29 -2.92 -2.74
C HIS A 167 18.39 -1.93 -1.97
N SER A 168 18.32 -0.67 -2.40
CA SER A 168 17.46 0.33 -1.75
C SER A 168 15.98 -0.04 -1.83
N GLN A 169 15.50 -0.58 -2.97
CA GLN A 169 14.12 -1.02 -3.09
C GLN A 169 13.80 -2.23 -2.22
N ARG A 170 14.76 -3.15 -2.02
CA ARG A 170 14.60 -4.27 -1.07
C ARG A 170 14.39 -3.79 0.36
N HIS A 171 15.18 -2.80 0.79
CA HIS A 171 15.03 -2.20 2.12
C HIS A 171 13.67 -1.51 2.28
N THR A 172 13.30 -0.65 1.33
CA THR A 172 12.00 0.05 1.36
C THR A 172 10.81 -0.90 1.27
N LEU A 173 10.94 -2.01 0.55
CA LEU A 173 9.91 -3.05 0.52
C LEU A 173 9.74 -3.69 1.91
N MET A 174 10.85 -4.00 2.59
CA MET A 174 10.81 -4.55 3.96
C MET A 174 10.07 -3.61 4.93
N GLU A 175 10.39 -2.32 4.90
CA GLU A 175 9.70 -1.31 5.71
C GLU A 175 8.20 -1.27 5.39
N ALA A 176 7.85 -1.28 4.10
CA ALA A 176 6.46 -1.28 3.66
C ALA A 176 5.69 -2.54 4.13
N GLU A 177 6.31 -3.71 4.09
CA GLU A 177 5.76 -4.96 4.61
C GLU A 177 5.47 -4.84 6.12
N ILE A 178 6.42 -4.31 6.89
CA ILE A 178 6.31 -4.11 8.34
C ILE A 178 5.20 -3.08 8.66
N PHE A 179 5.20 -1.92 7.98
CA PHE A 179 4.18 -0.89 8.20
C PHE A 179 2.77 -1.39 7.82
N SER A 180 2.66 -2.20 6.77
CA SER A 180 1.41 -2.85 6.40
C SER A 180 0.95 -3.83 7.48
N ALA A 181 1.85 -4.68 8.01
CA ALA A 181 1.54 -5.61 9.09
C ALA A 181 1.08 -4.88 10.36
N LEU A 182 1.80 -3.82 10.76
CA LEU A 182 1.44 -2.96 11.90
C LEU A 182 0.07 -2.30 11.72
N SER A 183 -0.18 -1.68 10.55
CA SER A 183 -1.42 -0.94 10.29
C SER A 183 -2.65 -1.85 10.25
N ASN A 184 -2.48 -3.08 9.78
CA ASN A 184 -3.54 -4.10 9.74
C ASN A 184 -3.61 -4.93 11.03
N LYS A 185 -2.83 -4.58 12.08
CA LYS A 185 -2.75 -5.32 13.35
C LYS A 185 -2.49 -6.82 13.16
N ARG A 186 -1.63 -7.16 12.18
CA ARG A 186 -1.29 -8.55 11.85
C ARG A 186 -0.01 -8.95 12.56
N GLY A 187 -0.13 -9.83 13.55
CA GLY A 187 1.00 -10.31 14.34
C GLY A 187 0.81 -10.09 15.82
N ASP A 188 1.81 -10.56 16.57
CA ASP A 188 1.76 -10.63 18.03
C ASP A 188 2.51 -9.47 18.69
N LEU A 189 3.21 -8.64 17.88
CA LEU A 189 4.15 -7.59 18.32
C LEU A 189 3.60 -6.76 19.47
N ILE A 190 2.43 -6.19 19.27
CA ILE A 190 1.77 -5.37 20.27
C ILE A 190 0.45 -6.07 20.54
N HIS A 191 0.45 -6.91 21.58
CA HIS A 191 -0.66 -7.78 21.94
C HIS A 191 -2.02 -7.11 21.72
N SER A 192 -2.85 -7.81 20.93
CA SER A 192 -4.23 -7.51 20.60
C SER A 192 -5.15 -7.73 21.80
N GLY A 193 -4.89 -7.05 22.91
CA GLY A 193 -5.97 -6.73 23.85
C GLY A 193 -6.95 -5.76 23.19
N THR A 194 -8.13 -5.57 23.77
CA THR A 194 -9.12 -4.55 23.39
C THR A 194 -8.57 -3.14 23.65
N ASN A 195 -7.50 -2.78 22.95
CA ASN A 195 -6.98 -1.43 22.89
C ASN A 195 -7.99 -0.63 22.06
N ASP A 196 -8.77 0.21 22.73
CA ASP A 196 -9.70 1.13 22.07
C ASP A 196 -8.96 2.09 21.14
N PHE A 197 -7.68 2.35 21.43
CA PHE A 197 -6.82 3.21 20.63
C PHE A 197 -5.58 2.45 20.12
N TYR A 198 -5.36 2.51 18.81
CA TYR A 198 -4.16 1.99 18.14
C TYR A 198 -3.88 2.86 16.91
N LYS A 199 -2.74 3.55 16.90
CA LYS A 199 -2.33 4.41 15.79
C LYS A 199 -0.85 4.21 15.48
N VAL A 200 -0.55 4.04 14.20
CA VAL A 200 0.81 3.88 13.67
C VAL A 200 1.24 5.19 13.02
N PHE A 201 2.45 5.63 13.34
CA PHE A 201 3.13 6.77 12.72
C PHE A 201 4.44 6.29 12.13
N THR A 202 4.62 6.39 10.81
CA THR A 202 5.85 5.97 10.12
C THR A 202 6.82 7.14 9.95
N HIS A 203 8.12 6.84 9.90
CA HIS A 203 9.24 7.79 9.72
C HIS A 203 9.09 9.01 10.65
N PHE A 204 9.28 8.76 11.94
CA PHE A 204 8.88 9.68 12.99
C PHE A 204 10.07 10.16 13.82
N GLU A 205 10.22 11.48 13.92
CA GLU A 205 11.31 12.12 14.63
C GLU A 205 10.79 12.76 15.95
N PRO A 206 11.41 12.47 17.11
CA PRO A 206 11.13 13.20 18.34
C PRO A 206 11.66 14.64 18.25
N THR A 207 10.93 15.58 18.84
CA THR A 207 11.38 16.98 18.91
C THR A 207 12.54 17.09 19.90
N LEU A 208 13.75 17.25 19.37
CA LEU A 208 14.96 17.41 20.16
C LEU A 208 15.02 18.83 20.76
N ARG A 209 15.30 18.96 22.06
CA ARG A 209 15.73 20.23 22.67
C ARG A 209 17.25 20.38 22.56
N GLY A 210 17.70 21.43 21.87
CA GLY A 210 19.10 21.90 21.90
C GLY A 210 19.87 21.73 20.58
N SER A 211 20.72 22.72 20.27
CA SER A 211 21.64 22.71 19.13
C SER A 211 22.83 21.80 19.43
N GLY A 212 22.78 20.55 18.97
CA GLY A 212 23.87 19.58 19.14
C GLY A 212 23.48 18.12 19.31
N ASN A 213 22.18 17.80 19.42
CA ASN A 213 21.73 16.41 19.57
C ASN A 213 21.86 15.65 18.24
N LYS A 214 22.37 14.40 18.31
CA LYS A 214 22.35 13.45 17.19
C LYS A 214 20.91 13.30 16.70
N PHE A 215 20.70 13.45 15.39
CA PHE A 215 19.43 13.19 14.75
C PHE A 215 19.04 11.73 14.97
N VAL A 216 17.87 11.47 15.54
CA VAL A 216 17.36 10.12 15.79
C VAL A 216 15.94 10.01 15.25
N MET A 217 15.67 8.94 14.49
CA MET A 217 14.39 8.71 13.85
C MET A 217 13.92 7.29 14.16
N PHE A 218 12.64 7.15 14.44
CA PHE A 218 11.96 5.87 14.45
C PHE A 218 11.43 5.56 13.05
N ASP A 219 11.58 4.32 12.61
CA ASP A 219 10.92 3.86 11.38
C ASP A 219 9.41 3.81 11.59
N ALA A 220 8.96 3.41 12.78
CA ALA A 220 7.59 3.59 13.22
C ALA A 220 7.47 3.86 14.72
N VAL A 221 6.41 4.56 15.09
CA VAL A 221 5.93 4.69 16.47
C VAL A 221 4.48 4.21 16.49
N VAL A 222 4.18 3.29 17.40
CA VAL A 222 2.82 2.82 17.63
C VAL A 222 2.35 3.32 18.99
N ALA A 223 1.28 4.11 18.98
CA ALA A 223 0.63 4.57 20.19
C ALA A 223 -0.59 3.69 20.49
N THR A 224 -0.65 3.16 21.70
CA THR A 224 -1.77 2.33 22.19
C THR A 224 -2.37 2.88 23.47
N GLY A 225 -3.63 2.54 23.74
CA GLY A 225 -4.32 2.94 24.96
C GLY A 225 -5.67 2.24 25.16
N HIS A 226 -6.16 2.24 26.40
CA HIS A 226 -7.44 1.70 26.83
C HIS A 226 -8.36 2.84 27.31
N LYS A 227 -9.41 3.15 26.55
CA LYS A 227 -10.35 4.27 26.81
C LYS A 227 -9.64 5.65 26.81
N LEU A 228 -10.44 6.71 26.71
CA LEU A 228 -9.97 8.11 26.67
C LEU A 228 -9.24 8.59 27.96
N LYS A 229 -9.20 7.78 29.02
CA LYS A 229 -8.61 8.15 30.33
C LYS A 229 -7.32 7.39 30.68
N SER A 230 -6.91 6.39 29.91
CA SER A 230 -5.63 5.71 30.18
C SER A 230 -4.45 6.54 29.67
N GLN A 231 -3.32 6.44 30.36
CA GLN A 231 -2.03 6.87 29.82
C GLN A 231 -1.74 6.09 28.52
N LEU A 232 -1.36 6.82 27.47
CA LEU A 232 -0.88 6.21 26.24
C LEU A 232 0.37 5.38 26.52
N THR A 233 0.54 4.30 25.77
CA THR A 233 1.78 3.52 25.72
C THR A 233 2.40 3.70 24.35
N LEU A 234 3.67 4.11 24.33
CA LEU A 234 4.42 4.33 23.10
C LEU A 234 5.37 3.16 22.84
N HIS A 235 5.20 2.54 21.68
CA HIS A 235 6.11 1.53 21.16
C HIS A 235 6.95 2.15 20.03
N GLY A 236 8.24 2.31 20.26
CA GLY A 236 9.20 2.71 19.23
C GLY A 236 9.67 1.50 18.44
N ILE A 237 9.75 1.62 17.11
CA ILE A 237 10.13 0.54 16.21
C ILE A 237 11.27 1.01 15.31
N VAL A 238 12.32 0.19 15.25
CA VAL A 238 13.42 0.30 14.28
C VAL A 238 13.50 -0.97 13.45
N VAL A 239 13.65 -0.80 12.14
CA VAL A 239 13.79 -1.87 11.16
C VAL A 239 15.27 -2.13 10.91
N ILE A 240 15.70 -3.38 11.11
CA ILE A 240 17.08 -3.80 10.82
C ILE A 240 17.04 -4.75 9.62
N GLY A 241 17.38 -4.20 8.45
CA GLY A 241 17.48 -4.93 7.18
C GLY A 241 18.91 -5.31 6.76
N THR A 242 19.91 -4.93 7.56
CA THR A 242 21.34 -5.18 7.32
C THR A 242 22.02 -5.66 8.61
N PRO A 243 23.22 -6.25 8.53
CA PRO A 243 24.03 -6.57 9.70
C PRO A 243 24.15 -5.40 10.70
N MET A 244 24.15 -5.72 12.00
CA MET A 244 24.22 -4.77 13.10
C MET A 244 25.65 -4.30 13.34
N TYR A 245 25.82 -2.99 13.47
CA TYR A 245 27.09 -2.37 13.84
C TYR A 245 26.96 -1.67 15.20
N SER A 246 28.10 -1.36 15.85
CA SER A 246 28.12 -0.67 17.15
C SER A 246 27.31 0.63 17.15
N GLN A 247 27.37 1.39 16.05
CA GLN A 247 26.59 2.63 15.88
C GLN A 247 25.08 2.39 15.94
N THR A 248 24.60 1.24 15.46
CA THR A 248 23.19 0.85 15.53
C THR A 248 22.77 0.68 16.98
N CYS A 249 23.60 0.02 17.81
CA CYS A 249 23.31 -0.16 19.22
C CYS A 249 23.24 1.18 19.98
N GLU A 250 24.17 2.11 19.74
CA GLU A 250 24.12 3.45 20.33
C GLU A 250 22.83 4.21 19.98
N THR A 251 22.40 4.11 18.71
CA THR A 251 21.15 4.73 18.25
C THR A 251 19.94 4.10 18.93
N LEU A 252 19.91 2.78 19.08
CA LEU A 252 18.83 2.07 19.77
C LEU A 252 18.73 2.46 21.26
N GLU A 253 19.86 2.55 21.96
CA GLU A 253 19.90 3.02 23.36
C GLU A 253 19.42 4.47 23.51
N THR A 254 19.73 5.31 22.52
CA THR A 254 19.22 6.70 22.48
C THR A 254 17.71 6.72 22.26
N LEU A 255 17.21 5.98 21.27
CA LEU A 255 15.78 5.92 20.92
C LEU A 255 14.93 5.31 22.05
N MET A 256 15.45 4.33 22.79
CA MET A 256 14.76 3.71 23.92
C MET A 256 14.34 4.75 24.99
N GLN A 257 15.06 5.86 25.11
CA GLN A 257 14.71 6.93 26.05
C GLN A 257 13.38 7.63 25.70
N TYR A 258 12.92 7.55 24.46
CA TYR A 258 11.75 8.30 23.97
C TYR A 258 10.44 7.50 23.99
N CYS A 259 10.48 6.19 24.23
CA CYS A 259 9.30 5.31 24.19
C CYS A 259 9.23 4.40 25.42
N ASP A 260 8.02 3.90 25.73
CA ASP A 260 7.82 2.95 26.83
C ASP A 260 8.45 1.59 26.50
N PHE A 261 8.31 1.17 25.24
CA PHE A 261 8.82 -0.10 24.74
C PHE A 261 9.52 0.11 23.42
N MET A 262 10.76 -0.37 23.33
CA MET A 262 11.55 -0.32 22.11
C MET A 262 11.52 -1.69 21.42
N TRP A 263 11.36 -1.69 20.11
CA TRP A 263 11.36 -2.88 19.28
C TRP A 263 12.36 -2.76 18.13
N VAL A 264 13.02 -3.87 17.85
CA VAL A 264 13.68 -4.11 16.58
C VAL A 264 12.86 -5.11 15.78
N VAL A 265 12.58 -4.78 14.52
CA VAL A 265 11.95 -5.70 13.58
C VAL A 265 12.95 -6.07 12.49
N THR A 266 13.15 -7.35 12.26
CA THR A 266 14.13 -7.86 11.28
C THR A 266 13.57 -9.02 10.44
N ARG A 267 14.39 -9.59 9.55
CA ARG A 267 14.11 -10.82 8.80
C ARG A 267 14.75 -12.02 9.50
N ASP A 268 14.23 -13.21 9.23
CA ASP A 268 14.76 -14.49 9.73
C ASP A 268 16.28 -14.62 9.52
N THR A 269 16.77 -14.15 8.37
CA THR A 269 18.18 -14.26 7.99
C THR A 269 19.14 -13.48 8.90
N LEU A 270 18.66 -12.45 9.60
CA LEU A 270 19.47 -11.61 10.50
C LEU A 270 19.14 -11.85 11.98
N LEU A 271 18.16 -12.71 12.29
CA LEU A 271 17.63 -12.87 13.65
C LEU A 271 18.73 -13.21 14.66
N ASN A 272 19.57 -14.19 14.36
CA ASN A 272 20.62 -14.64 15.27
C ASN A 272 21.64 -13.54 15.57
N GLU A 273 22.00 -12.76 14.55
CA GLU A 273 22.91 -11.62 14.70
C GLU A 273 22.27 -10.51 15.53
N VAL A 274 21.01 -10.20 15.29
CA VAL A 274 20.26 -9.19 16.05
C VAL A 274 20.18 -9.57 17.53
N ILE A 275 19.77 -10.81 17.84
CA ILE A 275 19.65 -11.28 19.22
C ILE A 275 20.99 -11.22 19.96
N ALA A 276 22.10 -11.52 19.28
CA ALA A 276 23.42 -11.53 19.89
C ALA A 276 23.94 -10.12 20.28
N ASN A 277 23.47 -9.07 19.60
CA ASN A 277 24.05 -7.73 19.73
C ASN A 277 23.09 -6.68 20.31
N ILE A 278 21.80 -6.98 20.40
CA ILE A 278 20.79 -5.98 20.80
C ILE A 278 20.94 -5.56 22.27
N PRO A 279 20.79 -4.25 22.60
CA PRO A 279 20.74 -3.79 23.98
C PRO A 279 19.65 -4.48 24.81
N LYS A 280 19.93 -4.69 26.10
CA LYS A 280 18.97 -5.33 27.03
C LYS A 280 17.67 -4.54 27.11
N GLY A 281 16.56 -5.26 27.09
CA GLY A 281 15.21 -4.71 27.25
C GLY A 281 14.53 -4.26 25.95
N ILE A 282 15.24 -4.27 24.82
CA ILE A 282 14.62 -4.11 23.50
C ILE A 282 13.99 -5.43 23.06
N GLY A 283 12.74 -5.38 22.60
CA GLY A 283 12.05 -6.53 22.03
C GLY A 283 12.48 -6.78 20.60
N VAL A 284 12.46 -8.04 20.17
CA VAL A 284 12.78 -8.45 18.80
C VAL A 284 11.58 -9.15 18.19
N SER A 285 11.26 -8.75 16.96
CA SER A 285 10.26 -9.41 16.15
C SER A 285 10.76 -9.65 14.73
N VAL A 286 10.20 -10.67 14.10
CA VAL A 286 10.50 -11.03 12.73
C VAL A 286 9.25 -10.88 11.87
N ILE A 287 9.44 -10.33 10.67
CA ILE A 287 8.41 -10.29 9.64
C ILE A 287 8.45 -11.58 8.82
N HIS A 288 7.35 -12.35 8.85
CA HIS A 288 7.16 -13.55 8.02
C HIS A 288 6.10 -13.31 6.94
N ASN A 289 6.25 -14.03 5.82
CA ASN A 289 5.31 -14.05 4.69
C ASN A 289 4.79 -12.66 4.31
N SER A 290 5.65 -11.65 4.39
CA SER A 290 5.36 -10.28 3.99
C SER A 290 4.18 -9.60 4.71
N ALA A 291 3.67 -10.16 5.81
CA ALA A 291 2.42 -9.68 6.39
C ALA A 291 2.18 -10.02 7.87
N TYR A 292 3.06 -10.78 8.53
CA TYR A 292 2.85 -11.22 9.92
C TYR A 292 4.08 -10.99 10.78
N LEU A 293 3.92 -10.22 11.86
CA LEU A 293 4.99 -9.94 12.82
C LEU A 293 4.95 -10.93 13.98
N GLN A 294 5.94 -11.81 14.05
CA GLN A 294 6.10 -12.75 15.16
C GLN A 294 7.03 -12.17 16.22
N VAL A 295 6.62 -12.18 17.49
CA VAL A 295 7.50 -11.81 18.60
C VAL A 295 8.46 -12.95 18.88
N VAL A 296 9.75 -12.65 18.87
CA VAL A 296 10.80 -13.60 19.27
C VAL A 296 11.20 -13.38 20.72
N CYS A 297 11.41 -12.11 21.10
CA CYS A 297 11.55 -11.74 22.50
C CYS A 297 10.74 -10.47 22.81
N PRO A 298 9.97 -10.44 23.91
CA PRO A 298 9.22 -9.26 24.29
C PRO A 298 10.15 -8.17 24.86
N PRO A 299 9.80 -6.89 24.69
CA PRO A 299 10.53 -5.79 25.31
C PRO A 299 10.25 -5.77 26.81
N SER A 300 11.16 -5.16 27.55
CA SER A 300 10.96 -4.86 28.97
C SER A 300 11.28 -3.39 29.22
N ARG A 301 10.54 -2.76 30.12
CA ARG A 301 10.87 -1.41 30.57
C ARG A 301 12.22 -1.45 31.29
N SER A 302 13.20 -0.72 30.78
CA SER A 302 14.46 -0.47 31.48
C SER A 302 14.34 0.81 32.32
N ILE A 303 15.32 1.05 33.20
CA ILE A 303 15.40 2.34 33.94
C ILE A 303 15.53 3.55 32.99
N ASN A 304 16.05 3.32 31.79
CA ASN A 304 16.26 4.34 30.77
C ASN A 304 15.06 4.50 29.82
N SER A 305 14.07 3.59 29.88
CA SER A 305 12.92 3.62 28.99
C SER A 305 12.01 4.80 29.32
N GLY A 306 11.66 5.56 28.29
CA GLY A 306 10.64 6.62 28.37
C GLY A 306 10.98 7.87 29.19
N ILE A 307 12.24 8.06 29.62
CA ILE A 307 12.70 9.27 30.33
C ILE A 307 12.39 10.55 29.52
N LYS A 308 12.43 10.46 28.19
CA LYS A 308 12.15 11.54 27.23
C LYS A 308 10.81 11.36 26.49
N CYS A 309 9.89 10.51 26.97
CA CYS A 309 8.61 10.28 26.32
C CYS A 309 7.81 11.57 26.05
N CYS A 310 7.90 12.58 26.92
CA CYS A 310 7.24 13.87 26.72
C CYS A 310 7.65 14.56 25.40
N GLU A 311 8.89 14.40 24.96
CA GLU A 311 9.36 14.94 23.67
C GLU A 311 8.66 14.24 22.51
N LEU A 312 8.54 12.91 22.58
CA LEU A 312 7.84 12.11 21.58
C LEU A 312 6.33 12.40 21.55
N TYR A 313 5.69 12.53 22.72
CA TYR A 313 4.28 12.94 22.83
C TYR A 313 4.01 14.29 22.15
N LYS A 314 4.88 15.27 22.39
CA LYS A 314 4.74 16.60 21.78
C LYS A 314 4.79 16.52 20.27
N SER A 315 5.75 15.79 19.72
CA SER A 315 5.87 15.59 18.27
C SER A 315 4.62 14.89 17.72
N LEU A 316 4.10 13.88 18.43
CA LEU A 316 2.94 13.11 17.97
C LEU A 316 1.70 14.01 17.90
N LEU A 317 1.51 14.87 18.91
CA LEU A 317 0.44 15.86 18.93
C LEU A 317 0.57 16.85 17.77
N LEU A 318 1.77 17.37 17.51
CA LEU A 318 2.01 18.29 16.39
C LEU A 318 1.73 17.63 15.03
N LYS A 319 2.12 16.36 14.83
CA LYS A 319 1.81 15.62 13.61
C LYS A 319 0.31 15.40 13.46
N ALA A 320 -0.37 14.98 14.52
CA ALA A 320 -1.81 14.74 14.51
C ALA A 320 -2.66 16.00 14.26
N LEU A 321 -2.17 17.19 14.64
CA LEU A 321 -2.84 18.46 14.36
C LEU A 321 -2.62 18.98 12.93
N ASN A 322 -1.63 18.44 12.22
CA ASN A 322 -1.28 18.84 10.85
C ASN A 322 -1.77 17.83 9.79
N GLU A 323 -2.31 16.68 10.20
CA GLU A 323 -2.96 15.68 9.34
C GLU A 323 -4.47 15.96 9.18
#